data_AF-A0A7Z9URZ4-F1
#
_entry.id   AF-A0A7Z9URZ4-F1
#
_cell.length_a   1.000
_cell.length_b   1.000
_cell.length_c   1.000
_cell.angle_alpha   90.00
_cell.angle_beta   90.00
_cell.angle_gamma   90.00
#
_symmetry.space_group_name_H-M   'P 1'
#
loop_
_entity.id
_entity.type
_entity.pdbx_description
1 polymer ?
#
loop_
_entity_poly.entity_id
_entity_poly.type
_entity_poly.pdbx_seq_one_letter_code
_entity_poly.pdbx_strand_id
1 'polypeptide(L)' 'MNKKLHQARIDGNLKESIRVLSILDRISISDVTEQALRNHIDSNQTRLSQYYLDKSKGI' A
#
# COMPACT_ATOMS: atom_id res chain seq x y z
N MET A 1 -15.93 -16.54 -6.95
CA MET A 1 -16.31 -15.78 -5.75
C MET A 1 -15.34 -14.61 -5.60
N ASN A 2 -15.63 -13.48 -6.26
CA ASN A 2 -14.71 -12.35 -6.37
C ASN A 2 -14.85 -11.49 -5.10
N LYS A 3 -14.08 -11.83 -4.06
CA LYS A 3 -14.04 -11.04 -2.81
C LYS A 3 -13.41 -9.68 -3.14
N LYS A 4 -14.24 -8.70 -3.51
CA LYS A 4 -13.83 -7.30 -3.56
C LYS A 4 -13.17 -6.97 -2.22
N LEU A 5 -11.91 -6.51 -2.26
CA LEU A 5 -11.19 -6.05 -1.08
C LEU A 5 -12.12 -5.16 -0.26
N HIS A 6 -12.25 -5.46 1.03
CA HIS A 6 -12.84 -4.53 1.98
C HIS A 6 -12.13 -3.19 1.78
N GLN A 7 -12.86 -2.19 1.28
CA GLN A 7 -12.31 -0.87 1.06
C GLN A 7 -11.73 -0.42 2.40
N ALA A 8 -10.41 -0.27 2.44
CA ALA A 8 -9.72 0.05 3.68
C ALA A 8 -10.33 1.33 4.25
N ARG A 9 -10.63 1.34 5.56
CA ARG A 9 -11.11 2.55 6.22
C ARG A 9 -9.94 3.52 6.32
N ILE A 10 -9.81 4.37 5.30
CA ILE A 10 -8.80 5.43 5.25
C ILE A 10 -9.38 6.67 5.95
N ASP A 11 -8.57 7.27 6.83
CA ASP A 11 -8.88 8.51 7.52
C ASP A 11 -9.24 9.65 6.55
N GLY A 12 -10.13 10.56 6.98
CA GLY A 12 -10.61 11.67 6.15
C GLY A 12 -9.50 12.62 5.70
N ASN A 13 -8.58 12.96 6.60
CA ASN A 13 -7.47 13.86 6.26
C ASN A 13 -6.50 13.16 5.31
N LEU A 14 -6.27 11.87 5.50
CA LEU A 14 -5.43 11.09 4.60
C LEU A 14 -6.02 10.99 3.19
N LYS A 15 -7.36 10.83 3.06
CA LYS A 15 -8.04 10.86 1.76
C LYS A 15 -7.87 12.21 1.05
N GLU A 16 -7.97 13.31 1.79
CA GLU A 16 -7.81 14.64 1.22
C GLU A 16 -6.37 14.84 0.71
N SER A 17 -5.37 14.45 1.49
CA SER A 17 -3.96 14.50 1.04
C SER A 17 -3.72 13.66 -0.22
N ILE A 18 -4.26 12.43 -0.29
CA ILE A 18 -4.15 11.58 -1.49
C ILE A 18 -4.81 12.27 -2.70
N ARG A 19 -5.95 12.91 -2.49
CA ARG A 19 -6.65 13.64 -3.55
C ARG A 19 -5.82 14.83 -4.05
N VAL A 20 -5.26 15.63 -3.14
CA VAL A 20 -4.39 16.76 -3.50
C VAL A 20 -3.19 16.28 -4.31
N LEU A 21 -2.51 15.21 -3.87
CA LEU A 21 -1.38 14.62 -4.61
C LEU A 21 -1.80 14.17 -6.01
N SER A 22 -2.97 13.54 -6.15
CA SER A 22 -3.47 13.11 -7.47
C SER A 22 -3.65 14.28 -8.44
N ILE A 23 -4.05 15.46 -7.94
CA ILE A 23 -4.20 16.68 -8.74
C ILE A 23 -2.84 17.24 -9.14
N LEU A 24 -1.90 17.34 -8.18
CA LEU A 24 -0.57 17.89 -8.41
C LEU A 24 0.22 17.05 -9.43
N ASP A 25 0.16 15.73 -9.29
CA ASP A 25 0.93 14.79 -10.10
C ASP A 25 0.20 14.41 -11.41
N ARG A 26 -1.06 14.85 -11.58
CA ARG A 26 -1.93 14.55 -12.74
C ARG A 26 -2.11 13.05 -12.99
N ILE A 27 -2.20 12.27 -11.91
CA ILE A 27 -2.43 10.82 -11.94
C ILE A 27 -3.69 10.47 -11.16
N SER A 28 -4.15 9.23 -11.25
CA SER A 28 -5.35 8.83 -10.52
C SER A 28 -5.10 8.70 -9.02
N ILE A 29 -6.15 8.86 -8.21
CA ILE A 29 -6.10 8.56 -6.76
C ILE A 29 -5.61 7.13 -6.51
N SER A 30 -6.00 6.18 -7.37
CA SER A 30 -5.53 4.80 -7.30
C SER A 30 -4.02 4.69 -7.52
N ASP A 31 -3.45 5.44 -8.47
CA ASP A 31 -2.01 5.40 -8.74
C ASP A 31 -1.21 5.96 -7.54
N VAL A 32 -1.65 7.08 -6.97
CA VAL A 32 -1.05 7.65 -5.74
C VAL A 32 -1.10 6.63 -4.61
N THR A 33 -2.26 5.98 -4.43
CA THR A 33 -2.46 4.99 -3.37
C THR A 33 -1.58 3.76 -3.59
N GLU A 34 -1.50 3.25 -4.82
CA GLU A 34 -0.66 2.11 -5.17
C GLU A 34 0.81 2.43 -4.97
N GLN A 35 1.27 3.61 -5.40
CA GLN A 35 2.64 4.05 -5.21
C GLN A 35 3.00 4.11 -3.71
N ALA A 36 2.11 4.65 -2.88
CA ALA A 36 2.33 4.70 -1.43
C ALA A 36 2.45 3.29 -0.82
N LEU A 37 1.62 2.34 -1.26
CA LEU A 37 1.70 0.94 -0.82
C LEU A 37 2.99 0.26 -1.27
N ARG A 38 3.42 0.48 -2.52
CA ARG A 38 4.69 -0.03 -3.04
C ARG A 38 5.87 0.49 -2.24
N ASN A 39 5.93 1.80 -2.00
CA ASN A 39 6.98 2.42 -1.19
C ASN A 39 7.00 1.84 0.25
N HIS A 40 5.83 1.59 0.84
CA HIS A 40 5.76 0.94 2.15
C HIS A 40 6.29 -0.50 2.12
N ILE A 41 5.96 -1.28 1.10
CA ILE A 41 6.50 -2.64 0.92
C ILE A 41 8.01 -2.60 0.73
N ASP A 42 8.51 -1.74 -0.15
CA ASP A 42 9.92 -1.61 -0.49
C ASP A 42 10.75 -1.22 0.75
N SER A 43 10.27 -0.24 1.54
CA SER A 43 10.91 0.13 2.82
C SER A 43 10.90 -1.00 3.87
N ASN A 44 10.08 -2.04 3.69
CA ASN A 44 9.99 -3.20 4.56
C ASN A 44 10.56 -4.47 3.94
N GLN A 45 11.25 -4.38 2.79
CA GLN A 45 11.70 -5.55 2.04
C GLN A 45 12.58 -6.49 2.88
N THR A 46 13.49 -5.97 3.70
CA THR A 46 14.31 -6.78 4.61
C THR A 46 13.46 -7.58 5.62
N ARG A 47 12.44 -6.95 6.23
CA ARG A 47 11.54 -7.62 7.19
C ARG A 47 10.71 -8.71 6.51
N LEU A 48 10.23 -8.42 5.30
CA LEU A 48 9.48 -9.39 4.50
C LEU A 48 10.37 -10.56 4.07
N SER A 49 11.60 -10.30 3.62
CA SER A 49 12.57 -11.34 3.29
C SER A 49 12.88 -12.24 4.49
N GLN A 50 13.11 -11.66 5.68
CA GLN A 50 13.33 -12.43 6.89
C GLN A 50 12.13 -13.32 7.23
N TYR A 51 10.92 -12.76 7.19
CA TYR A 51 9.68 -13.52 7.40
C TYR A 51 9.56 -14.70 6.43
N TYR A 52 9.86 -14.51 5.14
CA TYR A 52 9.79 -15.60 4.16
C TYR A 52 10.86 -16.67 4.39
N LEU A 53 12.06 -16.29 4.83
CA LEU A 53 13.11 -17.23 5.20
C LEU A 53 12.70 -18.06 6.42
N ASP A 54 12.16 -17.44 7.46
CA ASP A 54 11.73 -18.13 8.68
C ASP A 54 10.58 -19.10 8.37
N LYS A 55 9.59 -18.63 7.59
CA LYS A 55 8.50 -19.46 7.09
C LYS A 55 9.00 -20.67 6.27
N SER A 56 10.03 -20.49 5.45
CA SER A 56 10.60 -21.59 4.64
C SER A 56 11.31 -22.65 5.50
N LYS A 57 11.78 -22.27 6.69
CA LYS A 57 12.42 -23.17 7.67
C LYS A 57 11.41 -23.89 8.56
N GLY A 58 10.11 -23.61 8.41
CA GLY A 58 9.05 -24.23 9.22
C GLY A 58 8.93 -23.66 10.63
N ILE A 59 9.45 -22.45 10.86
CA ILE A 59 9.25 -21.68 12.10
C ILE A 59 7.99 -20.81 11.96
#